data_AF-A0A8T6CHN4-F1
#
_entry.id   AF-A0A8T6CHN4-F1
#
_cell.length_a   1.000
_cell.length_b   1.000
_cell.length_c   1.000
_cell.angle_alpha   90.00
_cell.angle_beta   90.00
_cell.angle_gamma   90.00
#
_symmetry.space_group_name_H-M   'P 1'
#
loop_
_entity.id
_entity.type
_entity.pdbx_description
1 polymer ?
#
loop_
_entity_poly.entity_id
_entity_poly.type
_entity_poly.pdbx_seq_one_letter_code
_entity_poly.pdbx_strand_id
1 'polypeptide(L)'
;ALLFGGGYVMIPLLQPDAVAQGWVTDSQFLDGIAIGQSTPGPIVTTATFVGYAAAGWWGAALATVAVFAPAFVFAMSLGTVLDRLSDSPNATAFLDAVAAAVFGAIAGAALVLLLELELDVLNVVLVVASGVVLLRGWVPSYAWLAAAGAAGLAYGAVVA
;
A
#
# COMPACT_ATOMS: atom_id res chain seq x y z
N ALA A 1 14.68 -16.71 1.98
CA ALA A 1 14.41 -15.51 1.19
C ALA A 1 14.05 -14.40 2.15
N LEU A 2 14.85 -13.33 2.21
CA LEU A 2 14.52 -12.13 2.98
C LEU A 2 13.23 -11.54 2.43
N LEU A 3 12.38 -11.03 3.32
CA LEU A 3 11.06 -10.42 3.05
C LEU A 3 11.18 -9.15 2.17
N PHE A 4 11.59 -9.31 0.90
CA PHE A 4 11.54 -8.26 -0.11
C PHE A 4 10.16 -8.31 -0.78
N GLY A 5 9.29 -7.36 -0.44
CA GLY A 5 7.92 -7.29 -0.97
C GLY A 5 6.90 -6.60 -0.06
N GLY A 6 7.29 -6.20 1.15
CA GLY A 6 6.38 -5.53 2.10
C GLY A 6 5.20 -6.43 2.48
N GLY A 7 4.01 -5.86 2.68
CA GLY A 7 2.82 -6.62 3.05
C GLY A 7 2.37 -7.65 2.00
N TYR A 8 2.78 -7.51 0.73
CA TYR A 8 2.40 -8.43 -0.35
C TYR A 8 2.99 -9.82 -0.20
N VAL A 9 4.08 -9.98 0.57
CA VAL A 9 4.68 -11.30 0.84
C VAL A 9 3.71 -12.19 1.65
N MET A 10 2.74 -11.59 2.34
CA MET A 10 1.76 -12.35 3.12
C MET A 10 0.77 -13.12 2.24
N ILE A 11 0.50 -12.65 1.02
CA ILE A 11 -0.44 -13.28 0.08
C ILE A 11 -0.03 -14.73 -0.26
N PRO A 12 1.18 -14.97 -0.82
CA PRO A 12 1.61 -16.33 -1.16
C PRO A 12 1.86 -17.22 0.05
N LEU A 13 2.00 -16.64 1.26
CA LEU A 13 2.14 -17.40 2.50
C LEU A 13 0.78 -17.82 3.08
N LEU A 14 -0.22 -16.94 3.00
CA LEU A 14 -1.52 -17.12 3.64
C LEU A 14 -2.52 -17.88 2.76
N GLN A 15 -2.52 -17.59 1.45
CA GLN A 15 -3.50 -18.18 0.51
C GLN A 15 -3.49 -19.72 0.54
N PRO A 16 -2.34 -20.42 0.41
CA PRO A 16 -2.36 -21.88 0.31
C PRO A 16 -2.95 -22.53 1.56
N ASP A 17 -2.58 -22.02 2.74
CA ASP A 17 -3.05 -22.55 4.02
C ASP A 17 -4.53 -22.25 4.25
N ALA A 18 -4.98 -21.02 3.93
CA ALA A 18 -6.37 -20.61 4.08
C ALA A 18 -7.33 -21.41 3.19
N VAL A 19 -6.89 -21.74 1.97
CA VAL A 19 -7.65 -22.57 1.03
C VAL A 19 -7.58 -24.05 1.41
N ALA A 20 -6.42 -24.57 1.82
CA ALA A 20 -6.26 -25.96 2.23
C ALA A 20 -7.10 -26.31 3.48
N GLN A 21 -7.24 -25.37 4.41
CA GLN A 21 -8.10 -25.52 5.60
C GLN A 21 -9.59 -25.33 5.28
N GLY A 22 -9.95 -24.93 4.07
CA GLY A 22 -11.32 -24.69 3.64
C GLY A 22 -11.97 -23.46 4.27
N TRP A 23 -11.18 -22.52 4.83
CA TRP A 23 -11.71 -21.28 5.40
C TRP A 23 -12.21 -20.34 4.31
N VAL A 24 -11.55 -20.32 3.15
CA VAL A 24 -11.90 -19.51 1.99
C VAL A 24 -11.61 -20.26 0.69
N THR A 25 -12.33 -19.95 -0.38
CA THR A 25 -11.94 -20.33 -1.75
C THR A 25 -10.90 -19.35 -2.31
N ASP A 26 -10.24 -19.71 -3.40
CA ASP A 26 -9.34 -18.79 -4.11
C ASP A 26 -10.04 -17.48 -4.51
N SER A 27 -11.28 -17.57 -4.99
CA SER A 27 -12.08 -16.39 -5.33
C SER A 27 -12.40 -15.53 -4.11
N GLN A 28 -12.82 -16.14 -3.00
CA GLN A 28 -13.10 -15.42 -1.75
C GLN A 28 -11.85 -14.79 -1.14
N PHE A 29 -10.69 -15.41 -1.31
CA PHE A 29 -9.43 -14.83 -0.86
C PHE A 29 -9.08 -13.58 -1.68
N LEU A 30 -9.27 -13.62 -3.00
CA LEU A 30 -9.09 -12.45 -3.87
C LEU A 30 -10.09 -11.33 -3.52
N ASP A 31 -11.36 -11.68 -3.27
CA ASP A 31 -12.36 -10.71 -2.79
C ASP A 31 -11.93 -10.08 -1.45
N GLY A 32 -11.36 -10.87 -0.54
CA GLY A 32 -10.79 -10.39 0.71
C GLY A 32 -9.61 -9.43 0.52
N ILE A 33 -8.75 -9.66 -0.47
CA ILE A 33 -7.70 -8.70 -0.85
C ILE A 33 -8.32 -7.42 -1.42
N ALA A 34 -9.29 -7.55 -2.32
CA ALA A 34 -9.96 -6.41 -2.93
C ALA A 34 -10.62 -5.53 -1.87
N ILE A 35 -11.32 -6.12 -0.90
CA ILE A 35 -11.92 -5.40 0.23
C ILE A 35 -10.84 -4.73 1.08
N GLY A 36 -9.78 -5.48 1.43
CA GLY A 36 -8.68 -4.95 2.26
C GLY A 36 -7.96 -3.76 1.62
N GLN A 37 -7.82 -3.76 0.30
CA GLN A 37 -7.21 -2.67 -0.47
C GLN A 37 -8.19 -1.53 -0.80
N SER A 38 -9.50 -1.81 -0.79
CA SER A 38 -10.55 -0.80 -0.98
C SER A 38 -10.71 0.07 0.28
N THR A 39 -10.55 -0.53 1.46
CA THR A 39 -10.41 0.24 2.70
C THR A 39 -9.02 0.84 2.78
N PRO A 40 -8.84 2.15 3.04
CA PRO A 40 -7.52 2.72 3.26
C PRO A 40 -6.83 1.97 4.40
N GLY A 41 -5.83 1.16 4.09
CA GLY A 41 -5.26 0.25 5.07
C GLY A 41 -4.15 -0.62 4.50
N PRO A 42 -3.45 -1.35 5.38
CA PRO A 42 -2.36 -2.21 4.97
C PRO A 42 -2.92 -3.52 4.41
N ILE A 43 -2.35 -4.02 3.30
CA ILE A 43 -2.79 -5.28 2.65
C ILE A 43 -2.81 -6.50 3.60
N VAL A 44 -2.04 -6.44 4.68
CA VAL A 44 -2.05 -7.46 5.73
C VAL A 44 -3.41 -7.60 6.45
N THR A 45 -4.35 -6.66 6.30
CA THR A 45 -5.74 -6.80 6.78
C THR A 45 -6.51 -7.95 6.12
N THR A 46 -6.05 -8.47 4.97
CA THR A 46 -6.61 -9.70 4.38
C THR A 46 -6.56 -10.88 5.36
N ALA A 47 -5.57 -10.93 6.26
CA ALA A 47 -5.53 -11.96 7.31
C ALA A 47 -6.67 -11.82 8.33
N THR A 48 -7.13 -10.61 8.61
CA THR A 48 -8.33 -10.38 9.44
C THR A 48 -9.57 -10.96 8.77
N PHE A 49 -9.70 -10.82 7.45
CA PHE A 49 -10.80 -11.42 6.68
C PHE A 49 -10.72 -12.95 6.69
N VAL A 50 -9.54 -13.53 6.47
CA VAL A 50 -9.35 -14.98 6.55
C VAL A 50 -9.66 -15.50 7.96
N GLY A 51 -9.24 -14.78 9.01
CA GLY A 51 -9.60 -15.09 10.39
C GLY A 51 -11.11 -15.02 10.64
N TYR A 52 -11.80 -14.05 10.05
CA TYR A 52 -13.26 -13.97 10.08
C TYR A 52 -13.91 -15.19 9.42
N ALA A 53 -13.42 -15.60 8.26
CA ALA A 53 -13.94 -16.78 7.56
C ALA A 53 -13.69 -18.08 8.35
N ALA A 54 -12.57 -18.16 9.08
CA ALA A 54 -12.20 -19.33 9.88
C ALA A 54 -13.03 -19.49 11.17
N ALA A 55 -13.26 -18.41 11.92
CA ALA A 55 -13.88 -18.49 13.26
C ALA A 55 -14.75 -17.26 13.63
N GLY A 56 -15.28 -16.56 12.62
CA GLY A 56 -16.12 -15.37 12.82
C GLY A 56 -15.37 -14.23 13.51
N TRP A 57 -16.09 -13.44 14.30
CA TRP A 57 -15.56 -12.25 14.98
C TRP A 57 -14.33 -12.52 15.85
N TRP A 58 -14.28 -13.68 16.52
CA TRP A 58 -13.14 -14.06 17.35
C TRP A 58 -11.91 -14.41 16.53
N GLY A 59 -12.09 -15.10 15.41
CA GLY A 59 -11.00 -15.37 14.47
C GLY A 59 -10.46 -14.10 13.85
N ALA A 60 -11.33 -13.14 13.51
CA ALA A 60 -10.93 -11.83 13.01
C ALA A 60 -10.10 -11.04 14.03
N ALA A 61 -10.56 -10.98 15.28
CA ALA A 61 -9.85 -10.30 16.37
C ALA A 61 -8.47 -10.94 16.61
N LEU A 62 -8.43 -12.28 16.72
CA LEU A 62 -7.18 -13.01 16.96
C LEU A 62 -6.19 -12.83 15.80
N ALA A 63 -6.65 -12.95 14.55
CA ALA A 63 -5.80 -12.75 13.37
C ALA A 63 -5.25 -11.33 13.31
N THR A 64 -6.07 -10.32 13.62
CA THR A 64 -5.63 -8.93 13.68
C THR A 64 -4.53 -8.75 14.74
N VAL A 65 -4.76 -9.23 15.95
CA VAL A 65 -3.75 -9.15 17.02
C VAL A 65 -2.48 -9.90 16.62
N ALA A 66 -2.58 -11.12 16.09
CA ALA A 66 -1.43 -11.92 15.71
C ALA A 66 -0.56 -11.25 14.62
N VAL A 67 -1.19 -10.58 13.66
CA VAL A 67 -0.49 -9.90 12.56
C VAL A 67 0.16 -8.60 13.02
N PHE A 68 -0.51 -7.80 13.86
CA PHE A 68 -0.02 -6.49 14.27
C PHE A 68 0.84 -6.51 15.55
N ALA A 69 0.66 -7.50 16.44
CA ALA A 69 1.39 -7.58 17.70
C ALA A 69 2.92 -7.59 17.52
N PRO A 70 3.52 -8.35 16.58
CA PRO A 70 4.96 -8.33 16.39
C PRO A 70 5.47 -6.92 16.05
N ALA A 71 4.82 -6.25 15.11
CA ALA A 71 5.18 -4.89 14.72
C ALA A 71 5.03 -3.90 15.88
N PHE A 72 3.96 -4.04 16.67
CA PHE A 72 3.73 -3.21 17.86
C PHE A 72 4.80 -3.42 18.94
N VAL A 73 5.16 -4.68 19.21
CA VAL A 73 6.22 -5.04 20.16
C VAL A 73 7.57 -4.49 19.69
N PHE A 74 7.88 -4.66 18.40
CA PHE A 74 9.09 -4.09 17.82
C PHE A 74 9.11 -2.58 17.96
N ALA A 75 8.04 -1.88 17.58
CA ALA A 75 7.95 -0.42 17.69
C ALA A 75 8.13 0.07 19.13
N MET A 76 7.47 -0.56 20.11
CA MET A 76 7.63 -0.19 21.52
C MET A 76 9.05 -0.47 22.04
N SER A 77 9.63 -1.61 21.68
CA SER A 77 10.99 -1.99 22.15
C SER A 77 12.10 -1.15 21.52
N LEU A 78 11.94 -0.74 20.26
CA LEU A 78 12.95 0.03 19.53
C LEU A 78 12.81 1.54 19.73
N GLY A 79 11.73 2.04 20.35
CA GLY A 79 11.51 3.48 20.54
C GLY A 79 12.72 4.20 21.12
N THR A 80 13.32 3.67 22.19
CA THR A 80 14.51 4.28 22.83
C THR A 80 15.76 4.24 21.95
N VAL A 81 15.85 3.29 21.02
CA VAL A 81 16.96 3.19 20.06
C VAL A 81 16.75 4.20 18.93
N LEU A 82 15.51 4.34 18.44
CA LEU A 82 15.16 5.35 17.43
C LEU A 82 15.37 6.77 17.96
N ASP A 83 15.02 7.04 19.22
CA ASP A 83 15.26 8.35 19.85
C ASP A 83 16.76 8.69 19.83
N ARG A 84 17.61 7.75 20.24
CA ARG A 84 19.07 7.92 20.22
C ARG A 84 19.66 8.07 18.83
N LEU A 85 19.10 7.39 17.82
CA LEU A 85 19.51 7.59 16.43
C LEU A 85 19.14 9.00 15.96
N SER A 86 17.94 9.46 16.29
CA SER A 86 17.40 10.75 15.89
C SER A 86 18.17 11.93 16.50
N ASP A 87 18.73 11.75 17.69
CA ASP A 87 19.61 12.72 18.35
C ASP A 87 21.00 12.83 17.68
N SER A 88 21.40 11.84 16.87
CA SER A 88 22.73 11.83 16.25
C SER A 88 22.71 12.53 14.87
N PRO A 89 23.49 13.60 14.66
CA PRO A 89 23.47 14.35 13.39
C PRO A 89 23.83 13.50 12.17
N ASN A 90 24.72 12.52 12.34
CA ASN A 90 25.15 11.63 11.25
C ASN A 90 24.04 10.66 10.83
N ALA A 91 23.26 10.10 11.77
CA ALA A 91 22.19 9.19 11.41
C ALA A 91 21.04 9.95 10.75
N THR A 92 20.69 11.13 11.25
CA THR A 92 19.68 11.98 10.62
C THR A 92 20.09 12.39 9.20
N ALA A 93 21.33 12.83 8.99
CA ALA A 93 21.84 13.14 7.66
C ALA A 93 21.86 11.93 6.71
N PHE A 94 22.17 10.74 7.23
CA PHE A 94 22.08 9.50 6.45
C PHE A 94 20.63 9.18 6.05
N LEU A 95 19.69 9.27 7.00
CA LEU A 95 18.27 9.04 6.73
C LEU A 95 17.71 10.05 5.73
N ASP A 96 18.10 11.32 5.81
CA ASP A 96 17.74 12.35 4.84
C ASP A 96 18.29 12.04 3.44
N ALA A 97 19.54 11.57 3.35
CA ALA A 97 20.13 11.15 2.08
C ALA A 97 19.40 9.93 1.49
N VAL A 98 19.02 8.97 2.33
CA VAL A 98 18.20 7.81 1.92
C VAL A 98 16.84 8.28 1.42
N ALA A 99 16.18 9.20 2.13
CA ALA A 99 14.89 9.77 1.70
C ALA A 99 15.03 10.47 0.34
N ALA A 100 16.07 11.29 0.16
CA ALA A 100 16.37 11.94 -1.11
C ALA A 100 16.61 10.94 -2.25
N ALA A 101 17.33 9.85 -1.98
CA ALA A 101 17.56 8.78 -2.96
C ALA A 101 16.25 8.07 -3.35
N VAL A 102 15.37 7.80 -2.39
CA VAL A 102 14.05 7.21 -2.65
C VAL A 102 13.19 8.14 -3.51
N PHE A 103 13.15 9.45 -3.21
CA PHE A 103 12.47 10.42 -4.05
C PHE A 103 13.02 10.42 -5.48
N GLY A 104 14.35 10.39 -5.65
CA GLY A 104 14.98 10.30 -6.95
C GLY A 104 14.60 9.01 -7.71
N ALA A 105 14.56 7.87 -7.02
CA ALA A 105 14.15 6.60 -7.62
C ALA A 105 12.68 6.61 -8.07
N ILE A 106 11.78 7.16 -7.26
CA ILE A 106 10.35 7.31 -7.58
C ILE A 106 10.19 8.25 -8.78
N ALA A 107 10.88 9.39 -8.79
CA ALA A 107 10.86 10.33 -9.90
C ALA A 107 11.39 9.71 -11.20
N GLY A 108 12.46 8.90 -11.10
CA GLY A 108 13.01 8.15 -12.23
C GLY A 108 12.00 7.13 -12.79
N ALA A 109 11.33 6.37 -11.93
CA ALA A 109 10.29 5.45 -12.36
C ALA A 109 9.10 6.19 -13.01
N ALA A 110 8.68 7.32 -12.44
CA ALA A 110 7.62 8.16 -13.01
C ALA A 110 8.02 8.70 -14.40
N LEU A 111 9.30 9.06 -14.59
CA LEU A 111 9.79 9.51 -15.88
C LEU A 111 9.77 8.40 -16.93
N VAL A 112 10.16 7.17 -16.57
CA VAL A 112 10.07 6.02 -17.49
C VAL A 112 8.63 5.80 -17.95
N LEU A 113 7.68 5.79 -17.01
CA LEU A 113 6.25 5.66 -17.31
C LEU A 113 5.73 6.81 -18.19
N LEU A 114 6.21 8.04 -17.97
CA LEU A 114 5.84 9.20 -18.77
C LEU A 114 6.36 9.10 -20.21
N LEU A 115 7.56 8.56 -20.41
CA LEU A 115 8.17 8.39 -21.74
C LEU A 115 7.49 7.28 -22.56
N GLU A 116 6.91 6.29 -21.91
CA GLU A 116 6.13 5.22 -22.54
C GLU A 116 4.67 5.62 -22.82
N LEU A 117 4.23 6.80 -22.34
CA LEU A 117 2.86 7.26 -22.45
C LEU A 117 2.53 7.67 -23.89
N GLU A 118 1.43 7.14 -24.43
CA GLU A 118 0.89 7.59 -25.71
C GLU A 118 0.38 9.04 -25.59
N LEU A 119 0.81 9.90 -26.51
CA LEU A 119 0.47 11.33 -26.54
C LEU A 119 -0.95 11.57 -27.08
N ASP A 120 -1.94 11.08 -26.34
CA ASP A 120 -3.35 11.44 -26.52
C ASP A 120 -3.68 12.72 -25.72
N VAL A 121 -4.65 13.49 -26.20
CA VAL A 121 -5.11 14.74 -25.58
C VAL A 121 -5.54 14.50 -24.14
N LEU A 122 -6.20 13.37 -23.85
CA LEU A 122 -6.62 13.00 -22.51
C LEU A 122 -5.41 12.77 -21.58
N ASN A 123 -4.42 12.00 -22.02
CA ASN A 123 -3.22 11.70 -21.24
C ASN A 123 -2.42 12.97 -20.91
N VAL A 124 -2.29 13.88 -21.88
CA VAL A 124 -1.63 15.18 -21.68
C VAL A 124 -2.41 16.02 -20.65
N VAL A 125 -3.74 16.09 -20.76
CA VAL A 125 -4.57 16.82 -19.79
C VAL A 125 -4.44 16.24 -18.39
N LEU A 126 -4.44 14.91 -18.24
CA LEU A 126 -4.31 14.25 -16.93
C LEU A 126 -2.93 14.49 -16.29
N VAL A 127 -1.86 14.41 -17.06
CA VAL A 127 -0.49 14.69 -16.56
C VAL A 127 -0.35 16.16 -16.14
N VAL A 128 -0.82 17.10 -16.96
CA VAL A 128 -0.74 18.53 -16.65
C VAL A 128 -1.62 18.87 -15.44
N ALA A 129 -2.85 18.37 -15.38
CA ALA A 129 -3.76 18.61 -14.27
C ALA A 129 -3.20 18.06 -12.96
N SER A 130 -2.71 16.81 -12.95
CA SER A 130 -2.11 16.20 -11.76
C SER A 130 -0.83 16.94 -11.32
N GLY A 131 0.02 17.37 -12.26
CA GLY A 131 1.21 18.17 -11.95
C GLY A 131 0.87 19.52 -11.31
N VAL A 132 -0.08 20.28 -11.88
CA VAL A 132 -0.50 21.61 -11.36
C VAL A 132 -1.06 21.49 -9.94
N VAL A 133 -1.80 20.43 -9.69
CA VAL A 133 -2.42 20.16 -8.39
C VAL A 133 -1.39 19.83 -7.33
N LEU A 134 -0.45 18.92 -7.64
CA LEU A 134 0.61 18.53 -6.71
C LEU A 134 1.46 19.73 -6.31
N LEU A 135 1.74 20.64 -7.25
CA LEU A 135 2.51 21.86 -6.99
C LEU A 135 1.74 22.90 -6.18
N ARG A 136 0.41 22.96 -6.29
CA ARG A 136 -0.40 23.90 -5.49
C ARG A 136 -0.59 23.41 -4.05
N GLY A 137 -0.64 22.10 -3.80
CA GLY A 137 -0.83 21.55 -2.44
C GLY A 137 -2.21 21.85 -1.83
N TRP A 138 -3.18 22.26 -2.65
CA TRP A 138 -4.50 22.73 -2.20
C TRP A 138 -5.47 21.62 -1.81
N VAL A 139 -5.11 20.36 -2.08
CA VAL A 139 -6.02 19.25 -1.91
C VAL A 139 -5.27 18.08 -1.28
N PRO A 140 -5.83 17.45 -0.24
CA PRO A 140 -5.22 16.27 0.35
C PRO A 140 -5.05 15.15 -0.68
N SER A 141 -3.92 14.45 -0.62
CA SER A 141 -3.49 13.43 -1.59
C SER A 141 -4.54 12.34 -1.83
N TYR A 142 -5.33 11.99 -0.80
CA TYR A 142 -6.39 10.98 -0.89
C TYR A 142 -7.58 11.41 -1.75
N ALA A 143 -7.92 12.70 -1.78
CA ALA A 143 -9.06 13.20 -2.57
C ALA A 143 -8.74 13.19 -4.07
N TRP A 144 -7.46 13.32 -4.46
CA TRP A 144 -7.02 13.19 -5.85
C TRP A 144 -6.97 11.76 -6.33
N LEU A 145 -6.52 10.82 -5.50
CA LEU A 145 -6.57 9.40 -5.85
C LEU A 145 -8.01 8.93 -6.08
N ALA A 146 -8.95 9.39 -5.25
CA ALA A 146 -10.38 9.11 -5.44
C ALA A 146 -10.93 9.73 -6.74
N ALA A 147 -10.58 10.99 -7.05
CA ALA A 147 -11.03 11.67 -8.26
C ALA A 147 -10.43 11.06 -9.54
N ALA A 148 -9.14 10.73 -9.55
CA ALA A 148 -8.46 10.08 -10.66
C ALA A 148 -8.99 8.65 -10.89
N GLY A 149 -9.25 7.91 -9.82
CA GLY A 149 -9.88 6.59 -9.89
C GLY A 149 -11.30 6.65 -10.46
N ALA A 150 -12.12 7.62 -10.02
CA ALA A 150 -13.46 7.83 -10.55
C ALA A 150 -13.45 8.26 -12.03
N ALA A 151 -12.53 9.14 -12.43
CA ALA A 151 -12.37 9.55 -13.82
C ALA A 151 -11.89 8.39 -14.71
N GLY A 152 -10.97 7.55 -14.23
CA GLY A 152 -10.51 6.36 -14.93
C GLY A 152 -11.63 5.33 -15.13
N LEU A 153 -12.47 5.10 -14.11
CA LEU A 153 -13.64 4.23 -14.22
C LEU A 153 -14.69 4.76 -15.20
N ALA A 154 -14.94 6.07 -15.19
CA ALA A 154 -15.86 6.71 -16.14
C ALA A 154 -15.35 6.60 -17.58
N TYR A 155 -14.04 6.76 -17.82
CA TYR A 155 -13.45 6.60 -19.14
C TYR A 155 -13.46 5.14 -19.60
N GLY A 156 -13.10 4.21 -18.72
CA GLY A 156 -13.16 2.77 -19.01
C GLY A 156 -14.57 2.28 -19.37
N ALA A 157 -15.61 2.84 -18.76
CA ALA A 157 -17.01 2.53 -19.08
C ALA A 157 -17.50 3.14 -20.41
N VAL A 158 -16.80 4.13 -20.96
CA VAL A 158 -17.12 4.78 -22.25
C VAL A 158 -16.35 4.14 -23.40
N VAL A 159 -15.19 3.53 -23.13
CA VAL A 159 -14.30 2.93 -24.14
C VAL A 159 -14.47 1.39 -24.22
N ALA A 160 -15.01 0.74 -23.19
CA ALA A 160 -15.42 -0.68 -23.22
C ALA A 160 -16.81 -0.87 -23.87
#